data_AF-A0A1V5XSQ5-F1
#
_entry.id   AF-A0A1V5XSQ5-F1
#
_cell.length_a   1.000
_cell.length_b   1.000
_cell.length_c   1.000
_cell.angle_alpha   90.00
_cell.angle_beta   90.00
_cell.angle_gamma   90.00
#
_symmetry.space_group_name_H-M   'P 1'
#
loop_
_entity.id
_entity.type
_entity.pdbx_description
1 polymer ?
#
loop_
_entity_poly.entity_id
_entity_poly.type
_entity_poly.pdbx_seq_one_letter_code
_entity_poly.pdbx_strand_id
1 'polypeptide(L)'
;MSPSLRLASVCSLSLIFSATCGAGCQSAAGDSKPYVSTPENDASQDEPDANELDAVEEPEQETSFIDPDTGTKESGVVVVEPPCDNANLYGDEDGDGWSVADGDCNDCTPLMNPGAYDYPGSKVDEDCNGIVDDEPKGCDEGLPIEGNDPMDAVRALGLCRTADPNAPMAKKSWGVLSARYVFPDGSTASRTPKQFGPHCVGDGQKGTPPNSLSRGILTHFGNVTVPTGGKTMLALSTGVARSGSQGTSPAGAQMCTSSHTPPGFPTPSKAACPNQKIDEDDTAYDAIALEIEIRTPTNAEGFSFDFNFHTYEYPNFICSQYNDFFVALLWPVHATNVLHNNISFDPQGNPVSVNNGFLEACLPGTHGGKTFPCPLGIDELAGTGFDSRGATGWLRTTAPIEPGETIKLRFAIWDMGDDAYDSTVLLDNFTWAVESLPPFTDRPPK
;
A
#
# COMPACT_ATOMS: atom_id res chain seq x y z
N MET A 1 10.04 -63.07 -33.11
CA MET A 1 9.76 -62.51 -34.45
C MET A 1 9.06 -61.17 -34.24
N SER A 2 9.75 -60.08 -34.60
CA SER A 2 9.21 -58.71 -34.62
C SER A 2 8.10 -58.56 -35.66
N PRO A 3 7.38 -57.42 -35.66
CA PRO A 3 7.88 -56.30 -36.45
C PRO A 3 7.93 -54.95 -35.70
N SER A 4 8.84 -54.13 -36.20
CA SER A 4 9.21 -52.77 -35.81
C SER A 4 8.56 -51.77 -36.76
N LEU A 5 8.20 -50.56 -36.31
CA LEU A 5 8.00 -49.41 -37.21
C LEU A 5 8.28 -48.04 -36.52
N ARG A 6 9.48 -47.52 -36.79
CA ARG A 6 9.94 -46.16 -37.14
C ARG A 6 9.33 -44.90 -36.46
N LEU A 7 10.22 -44.16 -35.78
CA LEU A 7 10.20 -42.71 -35.59
C LEU A 7 10.56 -41.95 -36.89
N ALA A 8 9.94 -40.80 -37.11
CA ALA A 8 10.35 -39.80 -38.09
C ALA A 8 10.67 -38.47 -37.40
N SER A 9 11.82 -37.91 -37.79
CA SER A 9 12.44 -36.66 -37.36
C SER A 9 11.99 -35.51 -38.27
N VAL A 10 11.82 -34.31 -37.73
CA VAL A 10 11.74 -33.06 -38.51
C VAL A 10 12.68 -32.03 -37.89
N CYS A 11 13.76 -31.73 -38.63
CA CYS A 11 14.65 -30.60 -38.45
C CYS A 11 13.95 -29.27 -38.80
N SER A 12 14.35 -28.17 -38.15
CA SER A 12 14.25 -26.84 -38.74
C SER A 12 15.59 -26.12 -38.59
N LEU A 13 16.11 -25.71 -39.75
CA LEU A 13 17.41 -25.10 -40.00
C LEU A 13 17.40 -23.62 -39.59
N SER A 14 18.40 -23.21 -38.80
CA SER A 14 18.77 -21.80 -38.64
C SER A 14 19.79 -21.43 -39.74
N LEU A 15 19.54 -20.34 -40.46
CA LEU A 15 20.45 -19.79 -41.46
C LEU A 15 21.10 -18.51 -40.92
N ILE A 16 22.42 -18.57 -40.79
CA ILE A 16 23.33 -17.47 -40.51
C ILE A 16 23.69 -16.82 -41.85
N PHE A 17 23.71 -15.48 -41.92
CA PHE A 17 24.58 -14.76 -42.85
C PHE A 17 25.12 -13.48 -42.19
N SER A 18 26.43 -13.47 -41.98
CA SER A 18 27.25 -12.30 -41.72
C SER A 18 27.59 -11.61 -43.05
N ALA A 19 27.64 -10.27 -43.09
CA ALA A 19 28.62 -9.54 -43.89
C ALA A 19 28.69 -8.06 -43.49
N THR A 20 29.92 -7.57 -43.50
CA THR A 20 30.48 -6.36 -42.89
C THR A 20 30.66 -5.19 -43.87
N CYS A 21 30.97 -4.03 -43.30
CA CYS A 21 31.80 -2.92 -43.80
C CYS A 21 31.19 -1.86 -44.74
N GLY A 22 31.49 -0.59 -44.44
CA GLY A 22 31.48 0.48 -45.44
C GLY A 22 31.39 1.89 -44.86
N ALA A 23 32.51 2.60 -44.84
CA ALA A 23 32.67 3.96 -44.35
C ALA A 23 31.91 5.04 -45.13
N GLY A 24 31.45 6.07 -44.40
CA GLY A 24 31.72 7.50 -44.63
C GLY A 24 31.17 8.19 -45.89
N CYS A 25 30.39 9.26 -45.69
CA CYS A 25 30.62 10.57 -46.32
C CYS A 25 29.80 11.69 -45.65
N GLN A 26 30.39 12.88 -45.69
CA GLN A 26 30.10 14.11 -44.96
C GLN A 26 29.03 15.00 -45.62
N SER A 27 28.72 16.10 -44.90
CA SER A 27 28.32 17.47 -45.33
C SER A 27 26.91 17.87 -44.89
N ALA A 28 26.60 19.11 -44.50
CA ALA A 28 27.38 20.30 -44.13
C ALA A 28 26.45 21.32 -43.42
N ALA A 29 27.07 22.37 -42.92
CA ALA A 29 26.58 23.46 -42.06
C ALA A 29 25.58 24.46 -42.70
N GLY A 30 25.00 25.31 -41.82
CA GLY A 30 24.47 26.65 -42.10
C GLY A 30 23.86 27.24 -40.82
N ASP A 31 24.56 28.05 -40.01
CA ASP A 31 24.95 29.47 -40.09
C ASP A 31 23.93 30.51 -39.54
N SER A 32 24.38 31.18 -38.47
CA SER A 32 24.21 32.59 -38.05
C SER A 32 22.84 33.31 -37.93
N LYS A 33 22.51 33.67 -36.66
CA LYS A 33 22.12 35.00 -36.06
C LYS A 33 21.94 36.23 -37.01
N PRO A 34 21.15 37.29 -36.67
CA PRO A 34 21.22 37.99 -35.37
C PRO A 34 19.98 38.72 -34.81
N TYR A 35 20.20 39.17 -33.56
CA TYR A 35 19.44 40.08 -32.71
C TYR A 35 19.50 41.53 -33.23
N VAL A 36 18.39 42.27 -33.16
CA VAL A 36 18.36 43.74 -33.35
C VAL A 36 17.44 44.38 -32.31
N SER A 37 18.05 45.25 -31.51
CA SER A 37 17.48 46.25 -30.62
C SER A 37 16.96 47.48 -31.38
N THR A 38 15.98 48.20 -30.84
CA THR A 38 15.77 49.63 -31.15
C THR A 38 15.64 50.45 -29.86
N PRO A 39 16.14 51.71 -29.80
CA PRO A 39 16.22 52.51 -28.57
C PRO A 39 15.39 53.81 -28.57
N GLU A 40 15.15 54.32 -27.34
CA GLU A 40 15.06 55.75 -26.88
C GLU A 40 13.92 56.64 -27.44
N ASN A 41 13.33 57.63 -26.75
CA ASN A 41 13.37 58.24 -25.41
C ASN A 41 12.18 59.22 -25.37
N ASP A 42 11.48 59.41 -24.25
CA ASP A 42 11.26 60.77 -23.72
C ASP A 42 10.82 60.75 -22.24
N ALA A 43 11.35 61.70 -21.49
CA ALA A 43 11.25 61.80 -20.04
C ALA A 43 10.27 62.92 -19.63
N SER A 44 9.55 62.74 -18.53
CA SER A 44 9.28 63.84 -17.60
C SER A 44 8.96 63.31 -16.20
N GLN A 45 9.45 64.05 -15.22
CA GLN A 45 9.44 63.79 -13.78
C GLN A 45 8.11 64.24 -13.16
N ASP A 46 7.69 63.60 -12.06
CA ASP A 46 7.20 64.30 -10.86
C ASP A 46 7.15 63.35 -9.64
N GLU A 47 7.36 63.97 -8.47
CA GLU A 47 7.74 63.50 -7.12
C GLU A 47 6.70 62.62 -6.36
N PRO A 48 7.07 62.05 -5.17
CA PRO A 48 6.32 60.98 -4.52
C PRO A 48 5.25 61.51 -3.56
N ASP A 49 4.12 60.82 -3.47
CA ASP A 49 3.12 61.09 -2.42
C ASP A 49 2.89 59.83 -1.58
N ALA A 50 3.10 60.01 -0.29
CA ALA A 50 2.83 59.02 0.74
C ALA A 50 1.32 58.90 0.92
N ASN A 51 0.80 57.67 0.90
CA ASN A 51 -0.34 57.34 1.73
C ASN A 51 -0.35 55.86 2.08
N GLU A 52 0.03 55.61 3.33
CA GLU A 52 -0.27 54.41 4.10
C GLU A 52 -1.80 54.30 4.21
N LEU A 53 -2.36 53.31 3.52
CA LEU A 53 -3.70 52.82 3.78
C LEU A 53 -3.57 51.32 3.98
N ASP A 54 -3.69 50.92 5.26
CA ASP A 54 -3.95 49.56 5.70
C ASP A 54 -5.12 49.00 4.88
N ALA A 55 -4.79 48.20 3.86
CA ALA A 55 -5.73 47.23 3.32
C ALA A 55 -5.80 46.12 4.36
N VAL A 56 -6.83 46.20 5.21
CA VAL A 56 -7.32 45.03 5.92
C VAL A 56 -7.68 44.02 4.84
N GLU A 57 -6.85 42.98 4.67
CA GLU A 57 -7.24 41.76 3.98
C GLU A 57 -8.47 41.22 4.71
N GLU A 58 -9.65 41.44 4.13
CA GLU A 58 -10.80 40.63 4.46
C GLU A 58 -10.46 39.18 4.09
N PRO A 59 -10.83 38.19 4.92
CA PRO A 59 -10.56 36.80 4.58
C PRO A 59 -11.29 36.52 3.27
N GLU A 60 -10.57 36.08 2.25
CA GLU A 60 -11.19 35.53 1.04
C GLU A 60 -12.17 34.46 1.51
N GLN A 61 -13.46 34.78 1.42
CA GLN A 61 -14.51 33.85 1.70
C GLN A 61 -14.42 32.83 0.56
N GLU A 62 -13.82 31.68 0.86
CA GLU A 62 -13.61 30.57 -0.06
C GLU A 62 -14.99 30.10 -0.54
N THR A 63 -15.51 30.73 -1.60
CA THR A 63 -16.69 30.24 -2.32
C THR A 63 -16.19 29.09 -3.17
N SER A 64 -15.85 27.96 -2.52
CA SER A 64 -15.48 26.72 -3.22
C SER A 64 -16.61 26.41 -4.20
N PHE A 65 -16.32 26.46 -5.50
CA PHE A 65 -17.27 26.11 -6.54
C PHE A 65 -17.77 24.67 -6.29
N ILE A 66 -19.09 24.49 -6.35
CA ILE A 66 -19.71 23.17 -6.28
C ILE A 66 -20.11 22.82 -7.70
N ASP A 67 -19.63 21.69 -8.19
CA ASP A 67 -20.03 21.18 -9.49
C ASP A 67 -21.54 20.85 -9.46
N PRO A 68 -22.36 21.46 -10.33
CA PRO A 68 -23.81 21.30 -10.28
C PRO A 68 -24.30 19.92 -10.75
N ASP A 69 -23.47 19.18 -11.50
CA ASP A 69 -23.82 17.87 -12.04
C ASP A 69 -23.49 16.77 -11.02
N THR A 70 -22.37 16.90 -10.31
CA THR A 70 -21.91 15.89 -9.34
C THR A 70 -22.14 16.25 -7.88
N GLY A 71 -22.39 17.53 -7.57
CA GLY A 71 -22.52 18.02 -6.20
C GLY A 71 -21.19 18.09 -5.43
N THR A 72 -20.06 17.95 -6.13
CA THR A 72 -18.72 17.85 -5.54
C THR A 72 -18.02 19.20 -5.40
N LYS A 73 -17.09 19.30 -4.44
CA LYS A 73 -16.07 20.37 -4.39
C LYS A 73 -14.78 19.91 -5.09
N GLU A 74 -13.76 20.78 -5.13
CA GLU A 74 -12.40 20.39 -5.57
C GLU A 74 -11.87 19.14 -4.86
N SER A 75 -12.35 18.84 -3.65
CA SER A 75 -12.00 17.65 -2.90
C SER A 75 -12.59 16.34 -3.45
N GLY A 76 -13.40 16.34 -4.52
CA GLY A 76 -14.02 15.16 -5.14
C GLY A 76 -15.18 14.50 -4.36
N VAL A 77 -15.32 14.81 -3.07
CA VAL A 77 -16.43 14.36 -2.22
C VAL A 77 -17.72 15.13 -2.54
N VAL A 78 -18.86 14.42 -2.59
CA VAL A 78 -20.20 15.01 -2.76
C VAL A 78 -20.56 15.75 -1.48
N VAL A 79 -20.87 17.04 -1.55
CA VAL A 79 -21.18 17.86 -0.36
C VAL A 79 -22.58 18.47 -0.39
N VAL A 80 -23.24 18.36 -1.55
CA VAL A 80 -24.62 18.76 -1.79
C VAL A 80 -25.18 17.77 -2.79
N GLU A 81 -26.35 17.20 -2.48
CA GLU A 81 -27.07 16.34 -3.42
C GLU A 81 -27.42 17.13 -4.70
N PRO A 82 -26.93 16.71 -5.89
CA PRO A 82 -27.25 17.39 -7.14
C PRO A 82 -28.74 17.17 -7.50
N PRO A 83 -29.38 18.14 -8.17
CA PRO A 83 -30.80 18.04 -8.50
C PRO A 83 -31.06 16.92 -9.52
N CYS A 84 -31.85 15.92 -9.14
CA CYS A 84 -32.26 14.84 -10.04
C CYS A 84 -33.77 14.56 -9.94
N ASP A 85 -34.41 14.23 -11.07
CA ASP A 85 -35.86 13.98 -11.13
C ASP A 85 -36.25 12.50 -10.96
N ASN A 86 -35.28 11.59 -11.06
CA ASN A 86 -35.43 10.13 -10.95
C ASN A 86 -36.63 9.60 -11.75
N ALA A 87 -36.90 10.17 -12.93
CA ALA A 87 -38.15 9.93 -13.65
C ALA A 87 -38.25 8.53 -14.27
N ASN A 88 -37.13 7.92 -14.64
CA ASN A 88 -37.09 6.61 -15.28
C ASN A 88 -36.71 5.52 -14.29
N LEU A 89 -37.72 4.87 -13.69
CA LEU A 89 -37.49 3.90 -12.62
C LEU A 89 -36.57 2.72 -13.00
N TYR A 90 -36.45 2.38 -14.28
CA TYR A 90 -35.63 1.27 -14.76
C TYR A 90 -34.47 1.75 -15.65
N GLY A 91 -34.25 3.07 -15.66
CA GLY A 91 -33.11 3.74 -16.25
C GLY A 91 -31.85 3.54 -15.43
N ASP A 92 -30.73 3.91 -16.02
CA ASP A 92 -29.38 3.97 -15.44
C ASP A 92 -28.73 5.13 -16.21
N GLU A 93 -29.18 6.33 -15.85
CA GLU A 93 -29.04 7.56 -16.61
C GLU A 93 -27.64 8.15 -16.42
N ASP A 94 -27.03 7.92 -15.26
CA ASP A 94 -25.64 8.26 -14.98
C ASP A 94 -24.62 7.14 -15.27
N GLY A 95 -25.10 5.91 -15.50
CA GLY A 95 -24.28 4.80 -15.95
C GLY A 95 -23.45 4.12 -14.86
N ASP A 96 -23.83 4.29 -13.59
CA ASP A 96 -23.14 3.67 -12.46
C ASP A 96 -23.51 2.20 -12.23
N GLY A 97 -24.56 1.73 -12.91
CA GLY A 97 -25.02 0.35 -12.88
C GLY A 97 -26.17 0.08 -11.91
N TRP A 98 -26.72 1.10 -11.25
CA TRP A 98 -27.94 1.05 -10.48
C TRP A 98 -29.06 1.85 -11.15
N SER A 99 -30.26 1.30 -11.14
CA SER A 99 -31.46 2.05 -11.47
C SER A 99 -32.11 2.62 -10.22
N VAL A 100 -32.98 3.61 -10.37
CA VAL A 100 -33.86 4.08 -9.29
C VAL A 100 -34.64 2.91 -8.64
N ALA A 101 -35.07 1.91 -9.43
CA ALA A 101 -35.73 0.72 -8.91
C ALA A 101 -34.79 -0.25 -8.15
N ASP A 102 -33.48 -0.19 -8.41
CA ASP A 102 -32.46 -0.93 -7.66
C ASP A 102 -32.02 -0.21 -6.38
N GLY A 103 -32.49 1.02 -6.16
CA GLY A 103 -32.26 1.80 -4.94
C GLY A 103 -31.33 2.99 -5.13
N ASP A 104 -30.99 3.34 -6.36
CA ASP A 104 -30.31 4.60 -6.65
C ASP A 104 -31.20 5.79 -6.25
N CYS A 105 -30.65 6.64 -5.39
CA CYS A 105 -31.29 7.84 -4.90
C CYS A 105 -31.06 9.06 -5.79
N ASN A 106 -30.07 9.02 -6.69
CA ASN A 106 -29.73 10.12 -7.59
C ASN A 106 -29.16 9.62 -8.93
N ASP A 107 -30.06 9.25 -9.85
CA ASP A 107 -29.78 8.70 -11.21
C ASP A 107 -29.28 9.78 -12.19
N CYS A 108 -28.56 10.76 -11.67
CA CYS A 108 -27.94 11.86 -12.40
C CYS A 108 -26.45 12.01 -12.04
N THR A 109 -25.94 11.24 -11.07
CA THR A 109 -24.53 11.27 -10.65
C THR A 109 -24.05 9.88 -10.23
N PRO A 110 -22.96 9.37 -10.82
CA PRO A 110 -22.48 8.03 -10.50
C PRO A 110 -21.84 7.92 -9.10
N LEU A 111 -21.82 9.01 -8.33
CA LEU A 111 -21.21 9.08 -7.00
C LEU A 111 -22.20 8.76 -5.87
N MET A 112 -23.48 8.58 -6.17
CA MET A 112 -24.54 8.30 -5.20
C MET A 112 -25.33 7.06 -5.62
N ASN A 113 -25.13 5.93 -4.93
CA ASN A 113 -25.86 4.67 -5.19
C ASN A 113 -25.61 3.67 -4.05
N PRO A 114 -26.36 2.56 -3.95
CA PRO A 114 -26.15 1.53 -2.92
C PRO A 114 -24.72 0.93 -2.79
N GLY A 115 -23.87 1.12 -3.81
CA GLY A 115 -22.47 0.72 -3.84
C GLY A 115 -21.47 1.80 -3.39
N ALA A 116 -21.91 3.01 -3.09
CA ALA A 116 -21.05 4.13 -2.73
C ALA A 116 -20.58 4.07 -1.26
N TYR A 117 -19.49 4.79 -0.97
CA TYR A 117 -18.97 5.03 0.36
C TYR A 117 -19.51 6.35 0.91
N ASP A 118 -20.04 6.31 2.12
CA ASP A 118 -20.53 7.48 2.83
C ASP A 118 -19.34 8.23 3.47
N TYR A 119 -18.88 9.30 2.84
CA TYR A 119 -17.66 10.00 3.27
C TYR A 119 -17.91 10.79 4.55
N PRO A 120 -17.21 10.49 5.67
CA PRO A 120 -17.52 11.11 6.95
C PRO A 120 -17.50 12.65 6.91
N GLY A 121 -18.65 13.26 7.19
CA GLY A 121 -18.82 14.71 7.25
C GLY A 121 -19.25 15.34 5.91
N SER A 122 -19.55 14.53 4.89
CA SER A 122 -20.16 14.97 3.62
C SER A 122 -21.52 15.62 3.85
N LYS A 123 -22.27 15.11 4.85
CA LYS A 123 -23.67 15.43 5.12
C LYS A 123 -24.61 15.02 3.99
N VAL A 124 -24.17 14.13 3.12
CA VAL A 124 -24.92 13.52 2.03
C VAL A 124 -25.08 12.02 2.36
N ASP A 125 -26.13 11.41 1.80
CA ASP A 125 -26.36 9.96 1.86
C ASP A 125 -25.91 9.41 0.51
N GLU A 126 -24.59 9.21 0.36
CA GLU A 126 -24.00 8.73 -0.88
C GLU A 126 -24.38 7.27 -1.15
N ASP A 127 -24.50 6.45 -0.11
CA ASP A 127 -24.84 5.03 -0.26
C ASP A 127 -26.35 4.74 -0.37
N CYS A 128 -27.18 5.78 -0.43
CA CYS A 128 -28.62 5.73 -0.65
C CYS A 128 -29.38 4.84 0.35
N ASN A 129 -28.88 4.68 1.58
CA ASN A 129 -29.52 3.82 2.58
C ASN A 129 -30.57 4.57 3.44
N GLY A 130 -30.69 5.89 3.25
CA GLY A 130 -31.60 6.78 3.96
C GLY A 130 -31.00 7.40 5.23
N ILE A 131 -29.71 7.18 5.50
CA ILE A 131 -29.01 7.67 6.69
C ILE A 131 -27.67 8.27 6.25
N VAL A 132 -27.57 9.58 6.38
CA VAL A 132 -26.36 10.36 6.12
C VAL A 132 -25.20 9.97 7.05
N ASP A 133 -24.00 9.84 6.49
CA ASP A 133 -22.71 9.69 7.18
C ASP A 133 -22.63 8.44 8.08
N ASP A 134 -23.25 7.34 7.69
CA ASP A 134 -23.50 6.19 8.59
C ASP A 134 -22.49 5.03 8.48
N GLU A 135 -21.38 5.23 7.77
CA GLU A 135 -20.35 4.21 7.59
C GLU A 135 -19.95 3.53 8.92
N PRO A 136 -19.96 2.17 8.98
CA PRO A 136 -19.69 1.45 10.21
C PRO A 136 -18.30 1.80 10.79
N LYS A 137 -18.28 2.18 12.07
CA LYS A 137 -17.07 2.56 12.82
C LYS A 137 -16.93 1.73 14.09
N GLY A 138 -15.71 1.64 14.61
CA GLY A 138 -15.42 0.96 15.90
C GLY A 138 -15.59 -0.56 15.86
N CYS A 139 -15.54 -1.17 14.67
CA CYS A 139 -15.56 -2.63 14.53
C CYS A 139 -14.30 -3.31 15.08
N ASP A 140 -13.29 -2.52 15.46
CA ASP A 140 -12.00 -2.96 15.95
C ASP A 140 -11.89 -2.92 17.50
N GLU A 141 -13.00 -2.65 18.19
CA GLU A 141 -13.05 -2.68 19.65
C GLU A 141 -13.15 -4.10 20.21
N GLY A 142 -12.35 -4.40 21.24
CA GLY A 142 -12.45 -5.66 21.98
C GLY A 142 -12.02 -6.91 21.21
N LEU A 143 -11.30 -6.73 20.09
CA LEU A 143 -10.79 -7.83 19.29
C LEU A 143 -9.75 -8.65 20.08
N PRO A 144 -9.71 -9.99 19.89
CA PRO A 144 -8.75 -10.84 20.58
C PRO A 144 -7.35 -10.57 20.05
N ILE A 145 -6.38 -10.44 20.96
CA ILE A 145 -4.97 -10.17 20.61
C ILE A 145 -4.40 -11.18 19.60
N GLU A 146 -4.80 -12.46 19.67
CA GLU A 146 -4.36 -13.50 18.73
C GLU A 146 -5.09 -13.49 17.37
N GLY A 147 -6.24 -12.81 17.27
CA GLY A 147 -6.96 -12.57 16.01
C GLY A 147 -7.02 -13.77 15.06
N ASN A 148 -7.47 -14.94 15.53
CA ASN A 148 -7.46 -16.17 14.72
C ASN A 148 -8.42 -16.12 13.52
N ASP A 149 -9.46 -15.30 13.60
CA ASP A 149 -10.30 -14.95 12.46
C ASP A 149 -9.59 -13.85 11.63
N PRO A 150 -9.25 -14.09 10.36
CA PRO A 150 -8.70 -13.05 9.48
C PRO A 150 -9.56 -11.80 9.39
N MET A 151 -10.88 -11.90 9.60
CA MET A 151 -11.76 -10.74 9.64
C MET A 151 -11.51 -9.83 10.85
N ASP A 152 -10.96 -10.34 11.95
CA ASP A 152 -10.54 -9.49 13.06
C ASP A 152 -9.36 -8.60 12.63
N ALA A 153 -8.41 -9.14 11.86
CA ALA A 153 -7.31 -8.34 11.32
C ALA A 153 -7.78 -7.29 10.31
N VAL A 154 -8.80 -7.62 9.49
CA VAL A 154 -9.43 -6.65 8.58
C VAL A 154 -10.10 -5.51 9.35
N ARG A 155 -10.82 -5.83 10.42
CA ARG A 155 -11.43 -4.81 11.30
C ARG A 155 -10.36 -3.94 11.95
N ALA A 156 -9.24 -4.52 12.41
CA ALA A 156 -8.09 -3.80 12.95
C ALA A 156 -7.35 -2.90 11.93
N LEU A 157 -7.65 -3.01 10.63
CA LEU A 157 -7.21 -2.04 9.62
C LEU A 157 -8.18 -0.86 9.47
N GLY A 158 -9.36 -0.92 10.08
CA GLY A 158 -10.45 0.07 9.90
C GLY A 158 -11.51 -0.34 8.87
N LEU A 159 -11.40 -1.53 8.26
CA LEU A 159 -12.38 -2.03 7.28
C LEU A 159 -13.54 -2.74 7.98
N CYS A 160 -14.63 -2.02 8.22
CA CYS A 160 -15.78 -2.52 8.98
C CYS A 160 -16.92 -3.11 8.14
N ARG A 161 -17.02 -2.74 6.86
CA ARG A 161 -18.10 -3.19 5.96
C ARG A 161 -17.76 -4.51 5.29
N THR A 162 -18.72 -5.44 5.26
CA THR A 162 -18.63 -6.70 4.51
C THR A 162 -19.65 -6.72 3.38
N ALA A 163 -19.31 -7.34 2.26
CA ALA A 163 -20.21 -7.49 1.13
C ALA A 163 -20.53 -8.96 0.82
N ASP A 164 -21.75 -9.25 0.39
CA ASP A 164 -22.08 -10.56 -0.17
C ASP A 164 -21.64 -10.62 -1.65
N PRO A 165 -20.74 -11.56 -2.03
CA PRO A 165 -20.31 -11.71 -3.41
C PRO A 165 -21.46 -12.08 -4.37
N ASN A 166 -22.57 -12.63 -3.85
CA ASN A 166 -23.73 -13.07 -4.62
C ASN A 166 -24.98 -12.22 -4.36
N ALA A 167 -24.83 -11.03 -3.76
CA ALA A 167 -25.95 -10.13 -3.53
C ALA A 167 -26.72 -9.85 -4.85
N PRO A 168 -28.07 -9.90 -4.85
CA PRO A 168 -28.85 -9.36 -5.96
C PRO A 168 -28.61 -7.85 -6.07
N MET A 169 -28.88 -7.26 -7.25
CA MET A 169 -28.54 -5.84 -7.53
C MET A 169 -29.06 -4.87 -6.45
N ALA A 170 -30.34 -4.98 -6.10
CA ALA A 170 -30.97 -4.17 -5.05
C ALA A 170 -30.41 -4.34 -3.61
N LYS A 171 -29.41 -5.20 -3.40
CA LYS A 171 -28.66 -5.37 -2.14
C LYS A 171 -27.15 -5.37 -2.35
N LYS A 172 -26.70 -5.13 -3.57
CA LYS A 172 -25.28 -5.12 -3.92
C LYS A 172 -24.69 -3.83 -3.36
N SER A 173 -23.64 -3.99 -2.59
CA SER A 173 -22.89 -2.88 -2.00
C SER A 173 -21.40 -3.23 -1.98
N TRP A 174 -20.56 -2.27 -1.59
CA TRP A 174 -19.12 -2.46 -1.42
C TRP A 174 -18.79 -3.10 -0.07
N GLY A 175 -17.56 -3.57 0.08
CA GLY A 175 -17.06 -4.11 1.34
C GLY A 175 -16.13 -5.31 1.16
N VAL A 176 -15.65 -5.81 2.29
CA VAL A 176 -14.77 -6.99 2.34
C VAL A 176 -15.58 -8.23 1.97
N LEU A 177 -15.09 -8.96 0.96
CA LEU A 177 -15.69 -10.19 0.46
C LEU A 177 -15.11 -11.42 1.16
N SER A 178 -13.79 -11.43 1.39
CA SER A 178 -13.11 -12.49 2.11
C SER A 178 -11.76 -12.04 2.66
N ALA A 179 -11.27 -12.74 3.68
CA ALA A 179 -9.93 -12.56 4.20
C ALA A 179 -9.32 -13.90 4.64
N ARG A 180 -8.00 -14.04 4.50
CA ARG A 180 -7.26 -15.24 4.93
C ARG A 180 -5.81 -14.92 5.31
N TYR A 181 -5.30 -15.65 6.31
CA TYR A 181 -3.87 -15.74 6.53
C TYR A 181 -3.25 -16.74 5.55
N VAL A 182 -2.25 -16.29 4.81
CA VAL A 182 -1.50 -17.06 3.80
C VAL A 182 -0.01 -16.80 3.95
N PHE A 183 0.80 -17.52 3.19
CA PHE A 183 2.22 -17.19 3.01
C PHE A 183 2.40 -16.11 1.92
N PRO A 184 3.57 -15.46 1.82
CA PRO A 184 3.84 -14.44 0.81
C PRO A 184 3.56 -14.85 -0.65
N ASP A 185 3.81 -16.12 -1.01
CA ASP A 185 3.48 -16.66 -2.33
C ASP A 185 1.97 -16.95 -2.53
N GLY A 186 1.17 -16.87 -1.48
CA GLY A 186 -0.27 -17.14 -1.46
C GLY A 186 -0.63 -18.58 -1.11
N SER A 187 0.36 -19.43 -0.83
CA SER A 187 0.11 -20.77 -0.32
C SER A 187 -0.46 -20.72 1.11
N THR A 188 -1.18 -21.76 1.48
CA THR A 188 -1.80 -21.91 2.81
C THR A 188 -1.11 -22.96 3.68
N ALA A 189 -0.03 -23.58 3.17
CA ALA A 189 0.66 -24.67 3.83
C ALA A 189 2.17 -24.47 3.70
N SER A 190 2.85 -24.46 4.85
CA SER A 190 4.29 -24.27 4.93
C SER A 190 5.01 -25.34 4.11
N ARG A 191 6.04 -24.90 3.37
CA ARG A 191 7.07 -25.78 2.82
C ARG A 191 7.88 -26.40 3.96
N THR A 192 8.84 -27.26 3.61
CA THR A 192 9.76 -27.84 4.59
C THR A 192 10.59 -26.71 5.22
N PRO A 193 10.43 -26.43 6.53
CA PRO A 193 11.23 -25.41 7.20
C PRO A 193 12.70 -25.82 7.26
N LYS A 194 13.60 -24.83 7.27
CA LYS A 194 15.05 -25.06 7.34
C LYS A 194 15.46 -25.70 8.65
N GLN A 195 14.86 -25.24 9.74
CA GLN A 195 14.99 -25.79 11.08
C GLN A 195 13.61 -26.17 11.60
N PHE A 196 13.54 -27.33 12.24
CA PHE A 196 12.35 -27.76 12.98
C PHE A 196 12.80 -28.55 14.20
N GLY A 197 12.26 -28.22 15.37
CA GLY A 197 12.65 -28.86 16.61
C GLY A 197 12.14 -28.14 17.85
N PRO A 198 12.71 -28.43 19.02
CA PRO A 198 12.23 -27.90 20.30
C PRO A 198 12.43 -26.38 20.48
N HIS A 199 13.12 -25.72 19.55
CA HIS A 199 13.29 -24.27 19.53
C HIS A 199 12.14 -23.53 18.82
N CYS A 200 11.29 -24.23 18.07
CA CYS A 200 10.16 -23.61 17.39
C CYS A 200 9.20 -23.01 18.41
N VAL A 201 8.78 -21.78 18.14
CA VAL A 201 7.80 -21.05 18.94
C VAL A 201 6.46 -21.11 18.21
N GLY A 202 5.40 -21.51 18.91
CA GLY A 202 4.06 -21.63 18.32
C GLY A 202 3.79 -22.96 17.62
N ASP A 203 2.97 -22.91 16.57
CA ASP A 203 2.40 -24.08 15.91
C ASP A 203 2.95 -24.35 14.49
N GLY A 204 3.95 -23.58 14.06
CA GLY A 204 4.57 -23.69 12.75
C GLY A 204 5.38 -24.98 12.54
N GLN A 205 5.12 -25.64 11.42
CA GLN A 205 5.88 -26.78 10.90
C GLN A 205 5.51 -27.05 9.44
N LYS A 206 6.15 -28.04 8.81
CA LYS A 206 5.79 -28.45 7.44
C LYS A 206 4.28 -28.76 7.33
N GLY A 207 3.63 -28.12 6.36
CA GLY A 207 2.23 -28.36 6.02
C GLY A 207 1.21 -27.63 6.90
N THR A 208 1.63 -26.85 7.90
CA THR A 208 0.71 -25.99 8.67
C THR A 208 0.44 -24.67 7.96
N PRO A 209 -0.65 -23.96 8.29
CA PRO A 209 -0.78 -22.54 7.96
C PRO A 209 0.36 -21.70 8.55
N PRO A 210 0.45 -20.40 8.19
CA PRO A 210 1.34 -19.46 8.86
C PRO A 210 1.16 -19.53 10.38
N ASN A 211 2.27 -19.41 11.10
CA ASN A 211 2.31 -19.56 12.55
C ASN A 211 1.32 -18.59 13.22
N SER A 212 0.56 -19.08 14.18
CA SER A 212 -0.46 -18.30 14.88
C SER A 212 0.11 -17.12 15.69
N LEU A 213 1.37 -17.20 16.11
CA LEU A 213 2.05 -16.14 16.84
C LEU A 213 2.63 -15.03 15.94
N SER A 214 2.72 -15.27 14.63
CA SER A 214 3.18 -14.28 13.64
C SER A 214 2.17 -13.17 13.34
N ARG A 215 1.03 -13.15 14.03
CA ARG A 215 -0.01 -12.11 13.91
C ARG A 215 -0.51 -11.60 15.25
N GLY A 216 -0.95 -10.34 15.28
CA GLY A 216 -1.46 -9.70 16.48
C GLY A 216 -2.43 -8.58 16.21
N ILE A 217 -3.39 -8.39 17.11
CA ILE A 217 -4.27 -7.22 17.12
C ILE A 217 -3.98 -6.45 18.41
N LEU A 218 -3.41 -5.27 18.25
CA LEU A 218 -2.72 -4.56 19.33
C LEU A 218 -3.33 -3.19 19.59
N THR A 219 -3.51 -2.81 20.85
CA THR A 219 -3.93 -1.44 21.24
C THR A 219 -2.76 -0.47 21.38
N HIS A 220 -1.54 -1.00 21.37
CA HIS A 220 -0.27 -0.28 21.39
C HIS A 220 0.86 -1.25 21.06
N PHE A 221 2.01 -0.73 20.61
CA PHE A 221 3.23 -1.49 20.41
C PHE A 221 4.38 -0.77 21.12
N GLY A 222 4.86 -1.35 22.22
CA GLY A 222 5.78 -0.66 23.11
C GLY A 222 5.14 0.49 23.87
N ASN A 223 5.95 1.44 24.32
CA ASN A 223 5.51 2.44 25.28
C ASN A 223 4.70 3.58 24.64
N VAL A 224 4.92 3.88 23.36
CA VAL A 224 4.42 5.11 22.74
C VAL A 224 3.74 4.91 21.39
N THR A 225 3.98 3.79 20.69
CA THR A 225 3.34 3.53 19.40
C THR A 225 1.91 3.06 19.63
N VAL A 226 0.95 3.85 19.16
CA VAL A 226 -0.49 3.58 19.25
C VAL A 226 -1.09 3.49 17.85
N PRO A 227 -2.28 2.89 17.70
CA PRO A 227 -3.05 2.91 16.46
C PRO A 227 -3.20 4.34 15.90
N THR A 228 -3.03 4.51 14.58
CA THR A 228 -3.30 5.75 13.84
C THR A 228 -4.76 5.86 13.42
N GLY A 229 -5.49 4.75 13.40
CA GLY A 229 -6.94 4.66 13.25
C GLY A 229 -7.57 3.86 14.39
N GLY A 230 -8.87 4.07 14.64
CA GLY A 230 -9.63 3.20 15.55
C GLY A 230 -9.09 3.08 16.99
N LYS A 231 -9.11 1.85 17.53
CA LYS A 231 -8.66 1.43 18.87
C LYS A 231 -7.59 0.34 18.82
N THR A 232 -7.44 -0.36 17.71
CA THR A 232 -6.44 -1.42 17.53
C THR A 232 -5.79 -1.33 16.16
N MET A 233 -4.59 -1.89 16.03
CA MET A 233 -3.86 -2.05 14.77
C MET A 233 -3.45 -3.51 14.58
N LEU A 234 -3.22 -3.90 13.33
CA LEU A 234 -2.70 -5.22 12.99
C LEU A 234 -1.17 -5.22 13.10
N ALA A 235 -0.60 -6.27 13.70
CA ALA A 235 0.81 -6.60 13.64
C ALA A 235 1.01 -7.91 12.88
N LEU A 236 1.89 -7.91 11.89
CA LEU A 236 2.43 -9.12 11.25
C LEU A 236 3.91 -9.19 11.53
N SER A 237 4.43 -10.36 11.91
CA SER A 237 5.83 -10.53 12.28
C SER A 237 6.39 -11.85 11.77
N THR A 238 7.68 -11.84 11.45
CA THR A 238 8.44 -13.07 11.23
C THR A 238 8.81 -13.77 12.53
N GLY A 239 8.66 -13.08 13.66
CA GLY A 239 8.70 -13.64 14.99
C GLY A 239 7.33 -13.62 15.66
N VAL A 240 7.33 -13.32 16.96
CA VAL A 240 6.09 -13.12 17.73
C VAL A 240 5.58 -11.69 17.50
N ALA A 241 4.37 -11.53 16.97
CA ALA A 241 3.74 -10.24 16.67
C ALA A 241 3.18 -9.53 17.93
N ARG A 242 4.00 -9.36 18.96
CA ARG A 242 3.67 -8.66 20.22
C ARG A 242 4.78 -7.69 20.55
N SER A 243 4.46 -6.61 21.26
CA SER A 243 5.53 -5.84 21.88
C SER A 243 6.19 -6.68 22.99
N GLY A 244 7.50 -6.53 23.19
CA GLY A 244 8.22 -7.20 24.29
C GLY A 244 7.67 -6.89 25.69
N SER A 245 6.82 -5.86 25.82
CA SER A 245 6.08 -5.53 27.05
C SER A 245 4.70 -6.21 27.17
N GLN A 246 4.12 -6.67 26.06
CA GLN A 246 2.81 -7.36 26.00
C GLN A 246 2.93 -8.87 25.74
N GLY A 247 4.14 -9.42 25.63
CA GLY A 247 4.35 -10.84 25.36
C GLY A 247 5.82 -11.24 25.28
N THR A 248 6.08 -12.42 24.71
CA THR A 248 7.45 -12.84 24.35
C THR A 248 8.02 -11.84 23.36
N SER A 249 9.28 -11.44 23.57
CA SER A 249 9.99 -10.57 22.63
C SER A 249 9.88 -11.13 21.21
N PRO A 250 9.65 -10.27 20.19
CA PRO A 250 9.76 -10.68 18.79
C PRO A 250 11.11 -11.33 18.48
N ALA A 251 12.17 -10.97 19.23
CA ALA A 251 13.56 -11.33 19.00
C ALA A 251 13.88 -12.83 19.03
N GLY A 252 14.45 -13.31 17.93
CA GLY A 252 14.97 -14.66 17.73
C GLY A 252 13.90 -15.74 17.80
N ALA A 253 12.65 -15.40 17.53
CA ALA A 253 11.54 -16.33 17.68
C ALA A 253 11.38 -17.17 16.41
N GLN A 254 11.94 -18.38 16.42
CA GLN A 254 11.87 -19.26 15.25
C GLN A 254 10.44 -19.79 15.06
N MET A 255 9.74 -19.29 14.06
CA MET A 255 8.35 -19.70 13.76
C MET A 255 8.30 -21.05 13.06
N CYS A 256 9.44 -21.52 12.53
CA CYS A 256 9.59 -22.80 11.85
C CYS A 256 8.60 -22.97 10.70
N THR A 257 8.42 -21.93 9.90
CA THR A 257 7.64 -21.99 8.66
C THR A 257 8.45 -21.48 7.48
N SER A 258 8.06 -21.88 6.28
CA SER A 258 8.68 -21.36 5.06
C SER A 258 7.75 -21.44 3.86
N SER A 259 8.00 -20.59 2.88
CA SER A 259 7.28 -20.54 1.60
C SER A 259 8.21 -20.10 0.47
N HIS A 260 7.70 -19.86 -0.73
CA HIS A 260 8.44 -19.02 -1.66
C HIS A 260 8.14 -17.54 -1.38
N THR A 261 9.04 -16.66 -1.79
CA THR A 261 8.76 -15.24 -1.93
C THR A 261 7.61 -15.01 -2.92
N PRO A 262 6.94 -13.84 -2.88
CA PRO A 262 5.92 -13.51 -3.86
C PRO A 262 6.48 -13.53 -5.30
N PRO A 263 5.65 -13.80 -6.33
CA PRO A 263 6.11 -13.76 -7.72
C PRO A 263 6.79 -12.42 -8.07
N GLY A 264 8.02 -12.48 -8.58
CA GLY A 264 8.83 -11.30 -8.89
C GLY A 264 9.82 -10.91 -7.80
N PHE A 265 9.72 -11.50 -6.61
CA PHE A 265 10.67 -11.35 -5.52
C PHE A 265 11.62 -12.56 -5.43
N PRO A 266 12.82 -12.40 -4.86
CA PRO A 266 13.37 -11.16 -4.30
C PRO A 266 13.69 -10.11 -5.37
N THR A 267 13.40 -8.84 -5.05
CA THR A 267 13.86 -7.70 -5.83
C THR A 267 15.04 -7.08 -5.07
N PRO A 268 16.28 -7.38 -5.45
CA PRO A 268 17.43 -6.95 -4.67
C PRO A 268 17.49 -5.43 -4.60
N SER A 269 17.82 -4.92 -3.40
CA SER A 269 17.95 -3.48 -3.12
C SER A 269 19.22 -2.88 -3.75
N LYS A 270 19.44 -3.12 -5.05
CA LYS A 270 20.66 -2.76 -5.79
C LYS A 270 20.92 -1.24 -5.79
N ALA A 271 19.86 -0.43 -5.77
CA ALA A 271 19.99 1.01 -5.66
C ALA A 271 20.50 1.43 -4.28
N ALA A 272 19.98 0.82 -3.21
CA ALA A 272 20.41 1.09 -1.84
C ALA A 272 21.77 0.48 -1.49
N CYS A 273 22.11 -0.66 -2.09
CA CYS A 273 23.29 -1.48 -1.80
C CYS A 273 24.04 -1.85 -3.09
N PRO A 274 24.70 -0.88 -3.76
CA PRO A 274 25.35 -1.11 -5.03
C PRO A 274 26.52 -2.11 -4.90
N ASN A 275 26.64 -2.98 -5.89
CA ASN A 275 27.69 -4.02 -5.99
C ASN A 275 27.65 -5.11 -4.89
N GLN A 276 26.56 -5.22 -4.14
CA GLN A 276 26.35 -6.32 -3.20
C GLN A 276 25.55 -7.46 -3.85
N LYS A 277 25.87 -8.68 -3.45
CA LYS A 277 25.18 -9.90 -3.87
C LYS A 277 24.22 -10.31 -2.75
N ILE A 278 23.06 -9.66 -2.71
CA ILE A 278 22.03 -9.79 -1.68
C ILE A 278 20.70 -10.16 -2.32
N ASP A 279 19.78 -10.71 -1.52
CA ASP A 279 18.41 -11.00 -1.92
C ASP A 279 18.34 -11.87 -3.20
N GLU A 280 18.98 -13.05 -3.16
CA GLU A 280 19.05 -13.98 -4.31
C GLU A 280 18.29 -15.30 -4.10
N ASP A 281 17.87 -15.60 -2.87
CA ASP A 281 17.08 -16.78 -2.52
C ASP A 281 15.58 -16.45 -2.67
N ASP A 282 14.82 -17.37 -3.25
CA ASP A 282 13.36 -17.25 -3.37
C ASP A 282 12.62 -17.90 -2.20
N THR A 283 13.33 -18.21 -1.12
CA THR A 283 12.75 -18.74 0.12
C THR A 283 12.38 -17.61 1.06
N ALA A 284 11.10 -17.59 1.47
CA ALA A 284 10.59 -16.73 2.53
C ALA A 284 10.52 -17.54 3.83
N TYR A 285 11.36 -17.21 4.81
CA TYR A 285 11.38 -17.88 6.12
C TYR A 285 10.47 -17.17 7.11
N ASP A 286 9.89 -17.96 8.01
CA ASP A 286 9.02 -17.52 9.11
C ASP A 286 7.92 -16.53 8.70
N ALA A 287 7.44 -16.74 7.47
CA ALA A 287 6.67 -15.77 6.75
C ALA A 287 5.18 -15.82 7.06
N ILE A 288 4.52 -14.67 6.96
CA ILE A 288 3.07 -14.53 7.05
C ILE A 288 2.57 -13.43 6.12
N ALA A 289 1.34 -13.58 5.68
CA ALA A 289 0.60 -12.55 4.96
C ALA A 289 -0.88 -12.54 5.35
N LEU A 290 -1.49 -11.36 5.36
CA LEU A 290 -2.93 -11.18 5.34
C LEU A 290 -3.34 -10.89 3.89
N GLU A 291 -4.23 -11.71 3.34
CA GLU A 291 -4.83 -11.51 2.02
C GLU A 291 -6.32 -11.21 2.16
N ILE A 292 -6.77 -10.14 1.50
CA ILE A 292 -8.11 -9.60 1.56
C ILE A 292 -8.64 -9.44 0.13
N GLU A 293 -9.86 -9.90 -0.12
CA GLU A 293 -10.62 -9.58 -1.33
C GLU A 293 -11.71 -8.57 -0.95
N ILE A 294 -11.77 -7.45 -1.68
CA ILE A 294 -12.63 -6.30 -1.38
C ILE A 294 -13.35 -5.91 -2.66
N ARG A 295 -14.66 -5.69 -2.58
CA ARG A 295 -15.38 -4.91 -3.60
C ARG A 295 -15.24 -3.44 -3.22
N THR A 296 -14.62 -2.65 -4.10
CA THR A 296 -14.37 -1.23 -3.85
C THR A 296 -15.68 -0.42 -3.92
N PRO A 297 -15.77 0.72 -3.22
CA PRO A 297 -16.88 1.66 -3.39
C PRO A 297 -16.98 2.15 -4.84
N THR A 298 -18.18 2.52 -5.27
CA THR A 298 -18.46 3.08 -6.61
C THR A 298 -18.06 4.55 -6.76
N ASN A 299 -17.80 5.23 -5.64
CA ASN A 299 -17.37 6.63 -5.57
C ASN A 299 -15.95 6.77 -4.97
N ALA A 300 -15.12 5.73 -5.06
CA ALA A 300 -13.72 5.76 -4.63
C ALA A 300 -12.80 5.42 -5.80
N GLU A 301 -11.78 6.25 -6.01
CA GLU A 301 -10.77 6.10 -7.07
C GLU A 301 -9.39 5.67 -6.51
N GLY A 302 -9.26 5.62 -5.19
CA GLY A 302 -8.05 5.22 -4.51
C GLY A 302 -8.30 4.77 -3.07
N PHE A 303 -7.23 4.35 -2.42
CA PHE A 303 -7.21 4.11 -0.99
C PHE A 303 -5.83 4.43 -0.41
N SER A 304 -5.76 4.54 0.90
CA SER A 304 -4.50 4.57 1.64
C SER A 304 -4.55 3.70 2.89
N PHE A 305 -3.38 3.31 3.39
CA PHE A 305 -3.23 2.67 4.70
C PHE A 305 -1.91 3.11 5.33
N ASP A 306 -1.87 3.09 6.67
CA ASP A 306 -0.67 3.38 7.44
C ASP A 306 0.08 2.09 7.78
N PHE A 307 1.40 2.15 7.79
CA PHE A 307 2.25 1.06 8.28
C PHE A 307 3.50 1.54 9.01
N ASN A 308 4.05 0.70 9.88
CA ASN A 308 5.30 0.96 10.57
C ASN A 308 6.13 -0.33 10.68
N PHE A 309 7.27 -0.37 9.99
CA PHE A 309 8.14 -1.54 9.90
C PHE A 309 9.29 -1.45 10.89
N HIS A 310 9.39 -2.44 11.78
CA HIS A 310 10.45 -2.65 12.76
C HIS A 310 11.31 -3.85 12.34
N THR A 311 12.63 -3.75 12.52
CA THR A 311 13.58 -4.74 11.98
C THR A 311 14.75 -4.91 12.94
N TYR A 312 15.13 -6.16 13.23
CA TYR A 312 16.29 -6.50 14.06
C TYR A 312 17.62 -6.39 13.29
N GLU A 313 17.53 -6.26 11.98
CA GLU A 313 18.65 -6.29 11.04
C GLU A 313 19.51 -5.03 11.21
N TYR A 314 18.88 -3.93 11.64
CA TYR A 314 19.61 -2.73 12.06
C TYR A 314 20.31 -2.94 13.42
N PRO A 315 21.59 -2.53 13.57
CA PRO A 315 22.46 -1.93 12.56
C PRO A 315 23.37 -2.92 11.82
N ASN A 316 23.34 -4.20 12.19
CA ASN A 316 24.43 -5.14 11.88
C ASN A 316 24.37 -5.74 10.47
N PHE A 317 23.19 -5.76 9.85
CA PHE A 317 22.90 -6.52 8.64
C PHE A 317 22.56 -5.64 7.44
N ILE A 318 22.83 -4.33 7.52
CA ILE A 318 22.72 -3.39 6.40
C ILE A 318 23.55 -3.89 5.21
N CYS A 319 22.90 -3.94 4.05
CA CYS A 319 23.46 -4.44 2.79
C CYS A 319 24.06 -5.86 2.89
N SER A 320 23.43 -6.74 3.69
CA SER A 320 23.75 -8.17 3.78
C SER A 320 22.67 -9.03 3.12
N GLN A 321 22.83 -10.36 3.09
CA GLN A 321 21.82 -11.29 2.57
C GLN A 321 20.64 -11.54 3.52
N TYR A 322 20.65 -10.95 4.72
CA TYR A 322 19.68 -11.16 5.79
C TYR A 322 18.69 -9.99 5.86
N ASN A 323 18.06 -9.64 4.74
CA ASN A 323 17.17 -8.48 4.70
C ASN A 323 15.72 -8.92 4.77
N ASP A 324 15.07 -8.69 5.90
CA ASP A 324 13.63 -8.94 5.98
C ASP A 324 12.87 -7.94 5.12
N PHE A 325 11.77 -8.40 4.55
CA PHE A 325 10.97 -7.61 3.63
C PHE A 325 9.54 -7.49 4.11
N PHE A 326 8.98 -6.29 3.95
CA PHE A 326 7.55 -6.05 3.94
C PHE A 326 7.13 -5.57 2.55
N VAL A 327 6.01 -6.10 2.06
CA VAL A 327 5.38 -5.67 0.80
C VAL A 327 3.86 -5.64 0.96
N ALA A 328 3.24 -4.72 0.23
CA ALA A 328 1.79 -4.67 0.03
C ALA A 328 1.51 -4.91 -1.46
N LEU A 329 0.86 -6.04 -1.78
CA LEU A 329 0.62 -6.46 -3.16
C LEU A 329 -0.84 -6.21 -3.54
N LEU A 330 -1.07 -5.51 -4.65
CA LEU A 330 -2.40 -5.14 -5.14
C LEU A 330 -2.73 -5.82 -6.48
N TRP A 331 -3.93 -6.36 -6.63
CA TRP A 331 -4.46 -6.83 -7.91
C TRP A 331 -5.92 -6.40 -8.10
N PRO A 332 -6.33 -6.01 -9.32
CA PRO A 332 -5.46 -5.63 -10.45
C PRO A 332 -4.61 -4.38 -10.13
N VAL A 333 -3.64 -4.08 -10.98
CA VAL A 333 -2.78 -2.89 -10.83
C VAL A 333 -3.17 -1.87 -11.87
N HIS A 334 -3.53 -0.66 -11.43
CA HIS A 334 -3.93 0.47 -12.29
C HIS A 334 -2.84 1.54 -12.40
N ALA A 335 -1.58 1.15 -12.26
CA ALA A 335 -0.45 2.05 -12.30
C ALA A 335 0.78 1.43 -12.98
N THR A 336 1.61 2.28 -13.59
CA THR A 336 2.79 1.85 -14.36
C THR A 336 4.09 1.91 -13.57
N ASN A 337 4.12 2.63 -12.45
CA ASN A 337 5.27 2.75 -11.54
C ASN A 337 5.33 1.62 -10.49
N VAL A 338 4.47 0.62 -10.61
CA VAL A 338 4.40 -0.53 -9.70
C VAL A 338 5.19 -1.70 -10.28
N LEU A 339 6.20 -2.16 -9.54
CA LEU A 339 6.92 -3.38 -9.87
C LEU A 339 6.36 -4.56 -9.08
N HIS A 340 6.10 -5.66 -9.78
CA HIS A 340 5.66 -6.94 -9.17
C HIS A 340 4.43 -6.82 -8.26
N ASN A 341 3.54 -5.87 -8.58
CA ASN A 341 2.32 -5.55 -7.84
C ASN A 341 2.54 -4.91 -6.45
N ASN A 342 3.78 -4.60 -6.06
CA ASN A 342 4.07 -3.98 -4.77
C ASN A 342 3.81 -2.47 -4.78
N ILE A 343 2.92 -2.00 -3.91
CA ILE A 343 2.53 -0.59 -3.77
C ILE A 343 3.22 0.13 -2.59
N SER A 344 4.03 -0.58 -1.80
CA SER A 344 4.81 0.03 -0.70
C SER A 344 6.31 -0.01 -1.00
N PHE A 345 6.90 1.14 -1.29
CA PHE A 345 8.30 1.27 -1.69
C PHE A 345 8.85 2.65 -1.33
N ASP A 346 10.18 2.76 -1.18
CA ASP A 346 10.83 4.06 -0.98
C ASP A 346 10.84 4.93 -2.26
N PRO A 347 11.23 6.21 -2.20
CA PRO A 347 11.28 7.08 -3.38
C PRO A 347 12.30 6.63 -4.45
N GLN A 348 13.12 5.61 -4.18
CA GLN A 348 14.02 4.97 -5.15
C GLN A 348 13.43 3.67 -5.73
N GLY A 349 12.20 3.31 -5.35
CA GLY A 349 11.50 2.11 -5.80
C GLY A 349 11.94 0.82 -5.10
N ASN A 350 12.70 0.89 -3.99
CA ASN A 350 13.05 -0.31 -3.23
C ASN A 350 11.88 -0.73 -2.34
N PRO A 351 11.61 -2.04 -2.20
CA PRO A 351 10.66 -2.53 -1.20
C PRO A 351 11.05 -2.12 0.22
N VAL A 352 10.10 -2.23 1.14
CA VAL A 352 10.35 -2.00 2.56
C VAL A 352 11.23 -3.13 3.10
N SER A 353 12.39 -2.76 3.64
CA SER A 353 13.38 -3.63 4.26
C SER A 353 14.31 -2.78 5.13
N VAL A 354 15.26 -3.41 5.81
CA VAL A 354 16.32 -2.67 6.56
C VAL A 354 17.13 -1.71 5.67
N ASN A 355 17.17 -1.94 4.36
CA ASN A 355 17.89 -1.10 3.40
C ASN A 355 17.06 0.03 2.81
N ASN A 356 15.78 0.12 3.17
CA ASN A 356 14.84 1.12 2.65
C ASN A 356 15.23 2.55 3.07
N GLY A 357 14.83 3.55 2.26
CA GLY A 357 15.05 4.97 2.51
C GLY A 357 14.35 5.57 3.75
N PHE A 358 13.42 4.85 4.40
CA PHE A 358 12.62 5.37 5.50
C PHE A 358 13.02 4.90 6.90
N LEU A 359 14.14 4.19 7.06
CA LEU A 359 14.61 3.73 8.38
C LEU A 359 15.14 4.93 9.21
N GLU A 360 14.26 5.51 10.04
CA GLU A 360 14.49 6.82 10.69
C GLU A 360 14.33 6.80 12.22
N ALA A 361 13.68 5.79 12.79
CA ALA A 361 13.63 5.55 14.23
C ALA A 361 14.73 4.54 14.60
N CYS A 362 15.91 5.04 14.96
CA CYS A 362 17.10 4.25 15.25
C CYS A 362 18.16 5.05 16.03
N LEU A 363 19.20 4.36 16.51
CA LEU A 363 20.43 5.04 16.94
C LEU A 363 21.23 5.49 15.71
N PRO A 364 21.60 6.78 15.57
CA PRO A 364 22.37 7.25 14.41
C PRO A 364 23.71 6.54 14.25
N GLY A 365 24.12 6.28 13.01
CA GLY A 365 25.38 5.62 12.73
C GLY A 365 25.69 5.39 11.25
N THR A 366 26.88 4.85 10.98
CA THR A 366 27.29 4.42 9.63
C THR A 366 27.46 2.91 9.62
N HIS A 367 26.64 2.23 8.82
CA HIS A 367 26.49 0.77 8.81
C HIS A 367 26.34 0.28 7.37
N GLY A 368 27.01 -0.82 7.00
CA GLY A 368 26.94 -1.36 5.63
C GLY A 368 27.33 -0.36 4.52
N GLY A 369 28.11 0.68 4.84
CA GLY A 369 28.46 1.75 3.90
C GLY A 369 27.40 2.86 3.74
N LYS A 370 26.29 2.80 4.48
CA LYS A 370 25.23 3.82 4.51
C LYS A 370 25.27 4.61 5.82
N THR A 371 24.86 5.87 5.78
CA THR A 371 24.75 6.72 6.98
C THR A 371 23.28 6.92 7.31
N PHE A 372 22.91 6.65 8.56
CA PHE A 372 21.55 6.76 9.09
C PHE A 372 21.52 7.92 10.09
N PRO A 373 20.88 9.06 9.75
CA PRO A 373 20.76 10.19 10.67
C PRO A 373 19.74 9.95 11.78
N CYS A 374 18.82 9.00 11.58
CA CYS A 374 17.74 8.62 12.49
C CYS A 374 17.01 9.81 13.14
N PRO A 375 16.36 10.69 12.35
CA PRO A 375 15.74 11.92 12.86
C PRO A 375 14.59 11.70 13.84
N LEU A 376 13.97 10.50 13.85
CA LEU A 376 12.93 10.14 14.82
C LEU A 376 13.50 9.66 16.17
N GLY A 377 14.82 9.46 16.25
CA GLY A 377 15.48 8.99 17.48
C GLY A 377 15.09 7.55 17.84
N ILE A 378 15.11 7.22 19.13
CA ILE A 378 14.84 5.86 19.64
C ILE A 378 13.59 5.76 20.51
N ASP A 379 12.90 6.89 20.77
CA ASP A 379 11.82 6.94 21.75
C ASP A 379 10.66 6.01 21.37
N GLU A 380 10.37 5.90 20.07
CA GLU A 380 9.37 4.97 19.52
C GLU A 380 9.69 3.50 19.79
N LEU A 381 10.98 3.15 19.84
CA LEU A 381 11.42 1.76 20.00
C LEU A 381 11.28 1.26 21.46
N ALA A 382 11.09 2.16 22.42
CA ALA A 382 11.08 1.80 23.84
C ALA A 382 9.94 0.83 24.17
N GLY A 383 10.26 -0.32 24.75
CA GLY A 383 9.30 -1.34 25.17
C GLY A 383 8.67 -2.15 24.04
N THR A 384 9.05 -1.88 22.79
CA THR A 384 8.59 -2.63 21.61
C THR A 384 9.23 -4.02 21.54
N GLY A 385 10.37 -4.20 22.19
CA GLY A 385 11.28 -5.32 21.93
C GLY A 385 12.33 -4.96 20.88
N PHE A 386 12.18 -3.88 20.11
CA PHE A 386 13.16 -3.37 19.15
C PHE A 386 14.02 -2.22 19.71
N ASP A 387 14.14 -2.10 21.04
CA ASP A 387 14.71 -0.96 21.78
C ASP A 387 16.13 -0.51 21.35
N SER A 388 16.90 -1.38 20.68
CA SER A 388 18.25 -1.07 20.16
C SER A 388 18.40 -1.41 18.68
N ARG A 389 17.28 -1.38 17.95
CA ARG A 389 17.16 -1.77 16.55
C ARG A 389 16.74 -0.57 15.69
N GLY A 390 15.99 -0.82 14.62
CA GLY A 390 15.50 0.22 13.73
C GLY A 390 14.02 0.04 13.40
N ALA A 391 13.35 1.15 13.16
CA ALA A 391 12.02 1.18 12.59
C ALA A 391 11.86 2.33 11.60
N THR A 392 10.83 2.25 10.76
CA THR A 392 10.51 3.32 9.82
C THR A 392 9.83 4.50 10.50
N GLY A 393 9.15 4.29 11.63
CA GLY A 393 8.04 5.15 12.05
C GLY A 393 6.83 4.97 11.14
N TRP A 394 5.70 5.58 11.49
CA TRP A 394 4.51 5.53 10.64
C TRP A 394 4.76 6.13 9.25
N LEU A 395 4.39 5.36 8.24
CA LEU A 395 4.37 5.67 6.82
C LEU A 395 2.95 5.46 6.30
N ARG A 396 2.57 6.13 5.22
CA ARG A 396 1.32 5.91 4.50
C ARG A 396 1.63 5.42 3.11
N THR A 397 0.93 4.38 2.66
CA THR A 397 0.89 4.01 1.23
C THR A 397 -0.45 4.42 0.66
N THR A 398 -0.43 5.08 -0.49
CA THR A 398 -1.60 5.41 -1.31
C THR A 398 -1.55 4.58 -2.60
N ALA A 399 -2.68 4.15 -3.13
CA ALA A 399 -2.76 3.46 -4.42
C ALA A 399 -4.13 3.69 -5.12
N PRO A 400 -4.15 3.67 -6.46
CA PRO A 400 -5.37 3.85 -7.24
C PRO A 400 -6.13 2.52 -7.38
N ILE A 401 -7.44 2.64 -7.56
CA ILE A 401 -8.38 1.57 -7.87
C ILE A 401 -9.36 2.06 -8.94
N GLU A 402 -10.10 1.13 -9.53
CA GLU A 402 -11.29 1.45 -10.30
C GLU A 402 -12.54 1.33 -9.40
N PRO A 403 -13.50 2.26 -9.52
CA PRO A 403 -14.72 2.18 -8.72
C PRO A 403 -15.53 0.90 -8.97
N GLY A 404 -16.07 0.32 -7.90
CA GLY A 404 -16.92 -0.88 -7.95
C GLY A 404 -16.21 -2.20 -8.33
N GLU A 405 -14.90 -2.18 -8.59
CA GLU A 405 -14.13 -3.37 -8.95
C GLU A 405 -13.93 -4.33 -7.76
N THR A 406 -13.43 -5.53 -8.03
CA THR A 406 -12.94 -6.43 -6.97
C THR A 406 -11.43 -6.42 -6.95
N ILE A 407 -10.87 -5.89 -5.87
CA ILE A 407 -9.44 -5.89 -5.62
C ILE A 407 -9.04 -7.04 -4.68
N LYS A 408 -7.79 -7.45 -4.79
CA LYS A 408 -7.10 -8.30 -3.83
C LYS A 408 -5.89 -7.57 -3.30
N LEU A 409 -5.83 -7.41 -1.98
CA LEU A 409 -4.73 -6.78 -1.27
C LEU A 409 -4.04 -7.83 -0.39
N ARG A 410 -2.72 -7.94 -0.49
CA ARG A 410 -1.93 -8.84 0.36
C ARG A 410 -0.80 -8.09 1.04
N PHE A 411 -0.86 -8.01 2.37
CA PHE A 411 0.23 -7.53 3.21
C PHE A 411 1.10 -8.71 3.60
N ALA A 412 2.37 -8.74 3.20
CA ALA A 412 3.26 -9.88 3.44
C ALA A 412 4.57 -9.45 4.08
N ILE A 413 5.05 -10.23 5.04
CA ILE A 413 6.34 -10.06 5.71
C ILE A 413 7.07 -11.42 5.76
N TRP A 414 8.39 -11.42 5.56
CA TRP A 414 9.23 -12.62 5.66
C TRP A 414 10.71 -12.29 5.94
N ASP A 415 11.39 -13.26 6.53
CA ASP A 415 12.85 -13.24 6.68
C ASP A 415 13.51 -13.74 5.39
N MET A 416 14.59 -13.07 5.00
CA MET A 416 15.39 -13.44 3.83
C MET A 416 16.72 -14.02 4.26
N GLY A 417 17.16 -15.08 3.58
CA GLY A 417 18.48 -15.68 3.78
C GLY A 417 18.59 -16.63 4.99
N ASP A 418 17.89 -16.35 6.09
CA ASP A 418 17.72 -17.26 7.23
C ASP A 418 16.40 -17.05 7.99
N ASP A 419 16.27 -17.78 9.10
CA ASP A 419 15.14 -17.86 10.02
C ASP A 419 15.50 -17.25 11.39
N ALA A 420 16.37 -16.23 11.40
CA ALA A 420 16.95 -15.69 12.62
C ALA A 420 16.94 -14.16 12.62
N TYR A 421 16.58 -13.61 13.79
CA TYR A 421 16.18 -12.21 13.92
C TYR A 421 14.91 -11.94 13.14
N ASP A 422 14.10 -11.03 13.68
CA ASP A 422 12.71 -10.94 13.28
C ASP A 422 12.36 -9.50 12.99
N SER A 423 11.46 -9.32 12.05
CA SER A 423 10.84 -8.04 11.73
C SER A 423 9.36 -8.06 12.09
N THR A 424 8.80 -6.87 12.29
CA THR A 424 7.38 -6.66 12.56
C THR A 424 6.88 -5.48 11.76
N VAL A 425 5.79 -5.65 11.02
CA VAL A 425 5.05 -4.54 10.43
C VAL A 425 3.76 -4.33 11.21
N LEU A 426 3.53 -3.09 11.61
CA LEU A 426 2.24 -2.60 12.10
C LEU A 426 1.46 -2.05 10.91
N LEU A 427 0.16 -2.28 10.84
CA LEU A 427 -0.74 -1.89 9.76
C LEU A 427 -2.03 -1.33 10.35
N ASP A 428 -2.49 -0.18 9.86
CA ASP A 428 -3.66 0.51 10.41
C ASP A 428 -4.26 1.51 9.41
N ASN A 429 -5.40 2.11 9.75
CA ASN A 429 -5.98 3.31 9.15
C ASN A 429 -6.19 3.22 7.63
N PHE A 430 -6.77 2.11 7.18
CA PHE A 430 -7.26 1.97 5.81
C PHE A 430 -8.38 2.99 5.55
N THR A 431 -8.23 3.79 4.50
CA THR A 431 -9.18 4.84 4.12
C THR A 431 -9.39 4.84 2.61
N TRP A 432 -10.63 5.08 2.17
CA TRP A 432 -10.96 5.30 0.77
C TRP A 432 -10.64 6.75 0.37
N ALA A 433 -10.27 6.94 -0.89
CA ALA A 433 -9.98 8.24 -1.47
C ALA A 433 -10.76 8.42 -2.78
N VAL A 434 -11.23 9.64 -3.00
CA VAL A 434 -11.88 10.06 -4.26
C VAL A 434 -10.88 10.43 -5.35
N GLU A 435 -9.59 10.57 -5.02
CA GLU A 435 -8.54 10.90 -5.99
C GLU A 435 -7.81 9.64 -6.47
N SER A 436 -7.72 9.46 -7.79
CA SER A 436 -6.84 8.47 -8.40
C SER A 436 -5.38 8.93 -8.41
N LEU A 437 -4.64 8.64 -7.34
CA LEU A 437 -3.20 8.93 -7.25
C LEU A 437 -2.36 7.69 -7.58
N PRO A 438 -1.26 7.81 -8.36
CA PRO A 438 -0.35 6.69 -8.60
C PRO A 438 0.27 6.24 -7.26
N PRO A 439 0.68 4.96 -7.12
CA PRO A 439 1.19 4.50 -5.83
C PRO A 439 2.42 5.24 -5.35
N PHE A 440 2.43 5.62 -4.07
CA PHE A 440 3.57 6.19 -3.37
C PHE A 440 3.51 5.84 -1.87
N THR A 441 4.67 5.97 -1.22
CA THR A 441 4.78 5.90 0.23
C THR A 441 5.38 7.20 0.77
N ASP A 442 4.76 7.77 1.80
CA ASP A 442 5.23 8.98 2.47
C ASP A 442 4.90 8.98 3.97
N ARG A 443 5.01 10.14 4.62
CA ARG A 443 4.65 10.30 6.03
C ARG A 443 3.16 10.67 6.13
N PRO A 444 2.39 10.03 7.02
CA PRO A 444 1.03 10.45 7.28
C PRO A 444 1.00 11.93 7.71
N PRO A 445 -0.10 12.66 7.41
CA PRO A 445 -0.33 13.99 7.95
C PRO A 445 -0.25 13.96 9.48
N LYS A 446 0.31 15.02 10.08
CA LYS A 446 0.43 15.15 11.55
C LYS A 446 -0.87 15.59 12.21
#